data_AF-A0A5N3XDV5-F1
#
_entry.id   AF-A0A5N3XDV5-F1
#
_cell.length_a   1.000
_cell.length_b   1.000
_cell.length_c   1.000
_cell.angle_alpha   90.00
_cell.angle_beta   90.00
_cell.angle_gamma   90.00
#
_symmetry.space_group_name_H-M   'P 1'
#
loop_
_entity.id
_entity.type
_entity.pdbx_description
1 polymer ?
#
loop_
_entity_poly.entity_id
_entity_poly.type
_entity_poly.pdbx_seq_one_letter_code
_entity_poly.pdbx_strand_id
1 'polypeptide(L)' 'MNLILDDTEEIHSTTKSRKQLGRIMLKGDNITLLQSVSN' A
#
# COMPACT_ATOMS: atom_id res chain seq x y z
N MET A 1 -12.26 6.79 -2.71
CA MET A 1 -11.34 7.84 -2.21
C MET A 1 -9.91 7.48 -2.61
N ASN A 2 -9.22 8.28 -3.41
CA ASN A 2 -7.84 7.97 -3.82
C ASN A 2 -6.83 8.47 -2.77
N LEU A 3 -5.70 7.78 -2.66
CA LEU A 3 -4.60 8.14 -1.76
C LEU A 3 -3.32 8.39 -2.56
N ILE A 4 -2.52 9.33 -2.10
CA ILE A 4 -1.13 9.48 -2.54
C ILE A 4 -0.25 8.99 -1.40
N LEU A 5 0.64 8.05 -1.69
CA LEU A 5 1.54 7.46 -0.72
C LEU A 5 2.97 7.73 -1.16
N ASP A 6 3.80 8.16 -0.22
CA ASP A 6 5.25 8.31 -0.37
C ASP A 6 5.95 7.05 0.16
N ASP A 7 7.18 6.79 -0.31
CA ASP A 7 8.06 5.70 0.13
C ASP A 7 7.37 4.32 0.27
N THR A 8 6.49 3.99 -0.68
CA THR A 8 5.63 2.81 -0.59
C THR A 8 6.37 1.52 -0.96
N GLU A 9 6.08 0.46 -0.20
CA GLU A 9 6.42 -0.92 -0.54
C GLU A 9 5.14 -1.75 -0.78
N GLU A 10 5.12 -2.52 -1.86
CA GLU A 10 4.12 -3.55 -2.10
C GLU A 10 4.59 -4.89 -1.52
N ILE A 11 3.69 -5.57 -0.81
CA ILE A 11 3.94 -6.90 -0.26
C ILE A 11 2.89 -7.86 -0.79
N HIS A 12 3.34 -8.89 -1.52
CA HIS A 12 2.46 -10.00 -1.87
C HIS A 12 2.47 -11.04 -0.75
N SER A 13 1.37 -11.12 0.01
CA SER A 13 1.28 -11.96 1.21
C SER A 13 1.47 -13.46 0.97
N THR A 14 1.15 -13.97 -0.22
CA THR A 14 1.26 -15.41 -0.56
C THR A 14 2.69 -15.79 -0.91
N THR A 15 3.29 -15.10 -1.87
CA THR A 15 4.68 -15.36 -2.32
C THR A 15 5.73 -14.76 -1.39
N LYS A 16 5.32 -13.90 -0.45
CA LYS A 16 6.18 -13.10 0.42
C LYS A 16 7.14 -12.17 -0.34
N SER A 17 6.87 -11.92 -1.62
CA SER A 17 7.67 -10.98 -2.43
C SER A 17 7.38 -9.55 -2.00
N ARG A 18 8.44 -8.74 -1.99
CA ARG A 18 8.39 -7.32 -1.67
C ARG A 18 8.92 -6.50 -2.84
N LYS A 19 8.29 -5.38 -3.11
CA LYS A 19 8.68 -4.47 -4.19
C LYS A 19 8.59 -3.03 -3.73
N GLN A 20 9.70 -2.33 -3.77
CA GLN A 20 9.76 -0.88 -3.54
C GLN A 20 9.12 -0.15 -4.74
N LEU A 21 8.15 0.70 -4.47
CA LEU A 21 7.39 1.44 -5.49
C LEU A 21 7.67 2.95 -5.44
N GLY A 22 8.12 3.49 -4.31
CA GLY A 22 8.30 4.93 -4.13
C GLY A 22 6.97 5.66 -4.02
N ARG A 23 6.80 6.76 -4.77
CA ARG A 23 5.57 7.55 -4.76
C ARG A 23 4.51 6.96 -5.69
N ILE A 24 3.33 6.64 -5.16
CA ILE A 24 2.21 6.09 -5.94
C ILE A 24 0.88 6.77 -5.63
N MET A 25 -0.07 6.67 -6.58
CA MET A 25 -1.49 6.93 -6.33
C MET A 25 -2.24 5.62 -6.20
N LEU A 26 -2.79 5.34 -5.03
CA LEU A 26 -3.63 4.18 -4.76
C LEU A 26 -5.10 4.54 -5.01
N LYS A 27 -5.77 3.80 -5.90
CA LYS A 27 -7.19 3.99 -6.18
C LYS A 27 -8.04 3.45 -5.04
N GLY A 28 -9.04 4.24 -4.64
CA GLY A 28 -9.90 3.92 -3.49
C GLY A 28 -10.83 2.75 -3.67
N ASP A 29 -11.19 2.44 -4.92
CA ASP A 29 -12.27 1.50 -5.23
C ASP A 29 -11.95 0.07 -4.79
N ASN A 30 -10.66 -0.25 -4.62
CA ASN A 30 -10.16 -1.58 -4.25
C ASN A 30 -9.58 -1.65 -2.83
N ILE A 31 -9.79 -0.62 -2.00
CA ILE A 31 -9.25 -0.59 -0.63
C ILE A 31 -10.25 -1.26 0.32
N THR A 32 -9.87 -2.42 0.88
CA THR A 32 -10.68 -3.12 1.89
C THR A 32 -10.43 -2.60 3.31
N LEU A 33 -9.18 -2.29 3.65
CA LEU A 33 -8.78 -1.85 4.98
C LEU A 33 -7.65 -0.81 4.90
N LEU A 34 -7.78 0.26 5.68
CA LEU A 34 -6.69 1.16 6.04
C LEU A 34 -6.49 1.05 7.54
N GLN A 35 -5.28 0.68 7.95
CA GLN A 35 -4.93 0.53 9.36
C GLN A 35 -3.71 1.39 9.65
N SER A 36 -3.83 2.27 10.64
CA SER A 36 -2.67 2.95 11.20
C SER A 36 -1.83 1.94 11.97
N VAL A 37 -0.51 2.06 11.87
CA VAL A 37 0.38 1.37 12.80
C VAL A 37 0.26 2.06 14.15
N SER A 38 -0.18 1.33 15.17
CA SER A 38 -0.06 1.77 16.57
C SER A 38 1.32 1.32 17.03
N ASN A 39 2.17 2.27 17.41
CA ASN A 39 3.43 1.96 18.10
C ASN A 39 3.17 1.64 19.57
#